data_AF-A0A7X8S4F6-F1
#
_entry.id   AF-A0A7X8S4F6-F1
#
_cell.length_a   1.000
_cell.length_b   1.000
_cell.length_c   1.000
_cell.angle_alpha   90.00
_cell.angle_beta   90.00
_cell.angle_gamma   90.00
#
_symmetry.space_group_name_H-M   'P 1'
#
loop_
_entity.id
_entity.type
_entity.pdbx_description
1 polymer ?
#
loop_
_entity_poly.entity_id
_entity_poly.type
_entity_poly.pdbx_seq_one_letter_code
_entity_poly.pdbx_strand_id
1 'polypeptide(L)'
;MGFEMRDSFVRREECKAAWESEVEFAEMARVLKALAAELGQDTDAALGELAHHGLGAALGVLAGQADVTDVEADYLQRRAQSRLAASRLQ
;
A
#
# COMPACT_ATOMS: atom_id res chain seq x y z
N MET A 1 34.73 -12.13 24.12
CA MET A 1 34.29 -10.95 23.36
C MET A 1 33.76 -11.45 22.04
N GLY A 2 32.44 -11.41 21.83
CA GLY A 2 31.80 -12.10 20.69
C GLY A 2 30.37 -11.66 20.46
N PHE A 3 30.11 -10.34 20.48
CA PHE A 3 28.76 -9.78 20.38
C PHE A 3 28.63 -8.67 19.32
N GLU A 4 29.57 -8.59 18.36
CA GLU A 4 29.52 -7.55 17.31
C GLU A 4 28.97 -8.06 15.97
N MET A 5 28.73 -9.38 15.83
CA MET A 5 28.18 -9.94 14.58
C MET A 5 26.66 -9.97 14.53
N ARG A 6 25.93 -9.88 15.65
CA ARG A 6 24.45 -9.93 15.63
C ARG A 6 23.82 -8.60 15.21
N ASP A 7 24.44 -7.47 15.55
CA ASP A 7 23.90 -6.13 15.31
C ASP A 7 23.84 -5.79 13.80
N SER A 8 24.82 -6.28 13.03
CA SER A 8 24.93 -6.01 11.59
C SER A 8 23.94 -6.84 10.74
N PHE A 9 23.53 -8.04 11.20
CA PHE A 9 22.45 -8.79 10.54
C PHE A 9 21.08 -8.17 10.85
N VAL A 10 20.84 -7.78 12.11
CA VAL A 10 19.60 -7.12 12.53
C VAL A 10 19.38 -5.82 11.74
N ARG A 11 20.38 -4.93 11.63
CA ARG A 11 20.25 -3.71 10.82
C ARG A 11 20.01 -3.98 9.33
N ARG A 12 20.54 -5.09 8.79
CA ARG A 12 20.37 -5.45 7.37
C ARG A 12 18.98 -6.02 7.11
N GLU A 13 18.45 -6.79 8.05
CA GLU A 13 17.06 -7.28 8.04
C GLU A 13 16.06 -6.15 8.27
N GLU A 14 16.35 -5.18 9.15
CA GLU A 14 15.53 -3.98 9.35
C GLU A 14 15.54 -3.06 8.13
N CYS A 15 16.70 -2.84 7.49
CA CYS A 15 16.76 -2.11 6.22
C CYS A 15 15.98 -2.83 5.12
N LYS A 16 16.06 -4.16 5.05
CA LYS A 16 15.31 -4.96 4.09
C LYS A 16 13.80 -4.92 4.38
N ALA A 17 13.39 -5.03 5.65
CA ALA A 17 12.00 -4.91 6.07
C ALA A 17 11.44 -3.50 5.85
N ALA A 18 12.25 -2.46 6.05
CA ALA A 18 11.89 -1.08 5.73
C ALA A 18 11.72 -0.87 4.22
N TRP A 19 12.59 -1.47 3.40
CA TRP A 19 12.47 -1.44 1.93
C TRP A 19 11.28 -2.26 1.42
N GLU A 20 11.03 -3.43 2.00
CA GLU A 20 9.84 -4.24 1.70
C GLU A 20 8.57 -3.46 2.09
N SER A 21 8.59 -2.75 3.21
CA SER A 21 7.50 -1.85 3.62
C SER A 21 7.34 -0.64 2.69
N GLU A 22 8.42 -0.08 2.14
CA GLU A 22 8.37 1.06 1.23
C GLU A 22 7.82 0.66 -0.16
N VAL A 23 8.24 -0.50 -0.67
CA VAL A 23 7.72 -1.03 -1.94
C VAL A 23 6.24 -1.40 -1.81
N GLU A 24 5.87 -2.06 -0.71
CA GLU A 24 4.47 -2.35 -0.42
C GLU A 24 3.66 -1.06 -0.24
N PHE A 25 4.19 -0.04 0.45
CA PHE A 25 3.53 1.26 0.56
C PHE A 25 3.33 1.94 -0.80
N ALA A 26 4.37 1.94 -1.65
CA ALA A 26 4.29 2.52 -2.99
C ALA A 26 3.31 1.75 -3.89
N GLU A 27 3.24 0.43 -3.77
CA GLU A 27 2.23 -0.39 -4.45
C GLU A 27 0.82 0.00 -3.98
N MET A 28 0.59 0.00 -2.66
CA MET A 28 -0.70 0.35 -2.06
C MET A 28 -1.14 1.76 -2.47
N ALA A 29 -0.24 2.74 -2.41
CA ALA A 29 -0.52 4.12 -2.82
C ALA A 29 -0.86 4.23 -4.32
N ARG A 30 -0.21 3.47 -5.20
CA ARG A 30 -0.54 3.47 -6.64
C ARG A 30 -1.91 2.86 -6.92
N VAL A 31 -2.21 1.73 -6.29
CA VAL A 31 -3.51 1.06 -6.45
C VAL A 31 -4.63 1.95 -5.89
N LEU A 32 -4.40 2.56 -4.72
CA LEU A 32 -5.33 3.49 -4.10
C LEU A 32 -5.58 4.73 -4.97
N LYS A 33 -4.54 5.29 -5.59
CA LYS A 33 -4.65 6.40 -6.56
C LYS A 33 -5.51 6.02 -7.76
N ALA A 34 -5.29 4.85 -8.33
CA ALA A 34 -6.09 4.37 -9.47
C ALA A 34 -7.55 4.16 -9.08
N LEU A 35 -7.80 3.65 -7.88
CA LEU A 35 -9.15 3.44 -7.35
C LEU A 35 -9.88 4.78 -7.13
N ALA A 36 -9.24 5.72 -6.45
CA ALA A 36 -9.80 7.05 -6.22
C ALA A 36 -10.09 7.79 -7.54
N ALA A 37 -9.18 7.72 -8.52
CA ALA A 37 -9.37 8.35 -9.82
C ALA A 37 -10.58 7.79 -10.60
N GLU A 38 -10.82 6.49 -10.56
CA GLU A 38 -11.97 5.87 -11.21
C GLU A 38 -13.30 6.17 -10.52
N LEU A 39 -13.27 6.34 -9.19
CA LEU A 39 -14.43 6.76 -8.41
C LEU A 39 -14.67 8.28 -8.45
N GLY A 40 -13.78 9.05 -9.11
CA GLY A 40 -13.82 10.51 -9.15
C GLY A 40 -13.59 11.18 -7.79
N GLN A 41 -12.91 10.50 -6.86
CA GLN A 41 -12.75 10.93 -5.48
C GLN A 41 -11.40 11.60 -5.21
N ASP A 42 -11.38 12.40 -4.14
CA ASP A 42 -10.17 13.05 -3.68
C ASP A 42 -9.16 12.03 -3.18
N THR A 43 -8.02 11.99 -3.88
CA THR A 43 -6.97 11.01 -3.62
C THR A 43 -6.03 11.45 -2.51
N ASP A 44 -5.96 12.75 -2.22
CA ASP A 44 -5.03 13.32 -1.24
C ASP A 44 -5.47 12.92 0.17
N ALA A 45 -6.78 12.99 0.45
CA ALA A 45 -7.37 12.54 1.70
C ALA A 45 -7.09 11.04 1.95
N ALA A 46 -7.30 10.20 0.93
CA ALA A 46 -7.07 8.75 1.04
C ALA A 46 -5.58 8.40 1.25
N LEU A 47 -4.65 9.14 0.62
CA LEU A 47 -3.21 8.95 0.82
C LEU A 47 -2.74 9.44 2.19
N GLY A 48 -3.32 10.53 2.69
CA GLY A 48 -3.09 11.01 4.05
C GLY A 48 -3.43 9.92 5.07
N GLU A 49 -4.61 9.31 4.95
CA GLU A 49 -5.01 8.19 5.80
C GLU A 49 -4.12 6.96 5.62
N LEU A 50 -3.71 6.63 4.40
CA LEU A 50 -2.80 5.52 4.14
C LEU A 50 -1.46 5.70 4.89
N ALA A 51 -0.94 6.93 4.92
CA ALA A 51 0.33 7.25 5.58
C ALA A 51 0.25 7.24 7.12
N HIS A 52 -0.90 7.62 7.70
CA HIS A 52 -1.03 7.80 9.14
C HIS A 52 -1.71 6.63 9.86
N HIS A 53 -2.66 5.98 9.18
CA HIS A 53 -3.56 4.99 9.77
C HIS A 53 -3.59 3.67 8.99
N GLY A 54 -2.98 3.63 7.81
CA GLY A 54 -2.86 2.44 6.97
C GLY A 54 -4.05 2.23 6.04
N LEU A 55 -4.02 1.10 5.33
CA LEU A 55 -4.93 0.85 4.20
C LEU A 55 -6.41 0.84 4.58
N GLY A 56 -6.78 0.27 5.73
CA GLY A 56 -8.19 0.19 6.15
C GLY A 56 -8.83 1.57 6.34
N ALA A 57 -8.10 2.52 6.92
CA ALA A 57 -8.57 3.90 7.09
C ALA A 57 -8.70 4.63 5.75
N ALA A 58 -7.72 4.43 4.86
CA ALA A 58 -7.73 4.98 3.51
C ALA A 58 -8.93 4.50 2.68
N LEU A 59 -9.25 3.20 2.76
CA LEU A 59 -10.43 2.63 2.09
C LEU A 59 -11.74 3.12 2.71
N GLY A 60 -11.78 3.31 4.03
CA GLY A 60 -12.93 3.88 4.73
C GLY A 60 -13.27 5.30 4.27
N VAL A 61 -12.26 6.14 4.02
CA VAL A 61 -12.47 7.47 3.43
C VAL A 61 -13.04 7.37 2.01
N LEU A 62 -12.46 6.52 1.16
CA LEU A 62 -12.97 6.34 -0.21
C LEU A 62 -14.41 5.80 -0.23
N ALA A 63 -14.74 4.83 0.63
CA ALA A 63 -16.09 4.30 0.75
C ALA A 63 -17.09 5.37 1.22
N GLY A 64 -16.70 6.18 2.21
CA GLY A 64 -17.51 7.29 2.71
C GLY A 64 -17.74 8.41 1.70
N GLN A 65 -16.79 8.62 0.78
CA GLN A 65 -16.92 9.62 -0.27
C GLN A 65 -17.73 9.12 -1.49
N ALA A 66 -17.60 7.84 -1.83
CA ALA A 66 -18.24 7.27 -3.00
C ALA A 66 -19.67 6.76 -2.76
N ASP A 67 -20.10 6.61 -1.50
CA ASP A 67 -21.33 5.89 -1.10
C ASP A 67 -21.36 4.46 -1.68
N VAL A 68 -20.18 3.84 -1.79
CA VAL A 68 -19.97 2.51 -2.38
C VAL A 68 -19.64 1.52 -1.27
N THR A 69 -20.35 0.39 -1.27
CA THR A 69 -20.24 -0.65 -0.23
C THR A 69 -19.04 -1.59 -0.39
N ASP A 70 -18.50 -1.74 -1.61
CA ASP A 70 -17.53 -2.80 -1.94
C ASP A 70 -16.13 -2.27 -2.32
N VAL A 71 -15.77 -1.06 -1.88
CA VAL A 71 -14.47 -0.43 -2.19
C VAL A 71 -13.25 -1.29 -1.81
N GLU A 72 -13.37 -2.10 -0.76
CA GLU A 72 -12.32 -3.04 -0.36
C GLU A 72 -12.15 -4.19 -1.38
N ALA A 73 -13.25 -4.74 -1.90
CA ALA A 73 -13.21 -5.77 -2.92
C ALA A 73 -12.62 -5.24 -4.23
N ASP A 74 -13.02 -4.02 -4.63
CA ASP A 74 -12.46 -3.32 -5.79
C ASP A 74 -10.96 -3.07 -5.63
N TYR A 75 -10.51 -2.66 -4.44
CA TYR A 75 -9.10 -2.48 -4.14
C TYR A 75 -8.31 -3.79 -4.29
N LEU A 76 -8.80 -4.89 -3.69
CA LEU A 76 -8.13 -6.20 -3.75
C LEU A 76 -8.04 -6.72 -5.19
N GLN A 77 -9.11 -6.55 -5.96
CA GLN A 77 -9.15 -6.93 -7.37
C GLN A 77 -8.11 -6.15 -8.19
N ARG A 78 -8.01 -4.83 -7.99
CA ARG A 78 -7.01 -4.00 -8.69
C ARG A 78 -5.59 -4.33 -8.28
N ARG A 79 -5.35 -4.58 -6.99
CA ARG A 79 -4.03 -5.01 -6.51
C ARG A 79 -3.61 -6.32 -7.18
N ALA A 80 -4.52 -7.29 -7.27
CA ALA A 80 -4.27 -8.55 -7.97
C ALA A 80 -3.95 -8.32 -9.46
N GLN A 81 -4.73 -7.47 -10.15
CA GLN A 81 -4.48 -7.12 -11.55
C GLN A 81 -3.13 -6.41 -11.75
N SER A 82 -2.76 -5.48 -10.87
CA SER A 82 -1.48 -4.77 -10.90
C SER A 82 -0.30 -5.73 -10.76
N ARG A 83 -0.40 -6.71 -9.87
CA ARG A 83 0.63 -7.75 -9.68
C ARG A 83 0.75 -8.66 -10.90
N LEU A 84 -0.37 -9.05 -11.51
CA LEU A 84 -0.38 -9.83 -12.75
C LEU A 84 0.20 -9.06 -13.95
N ALA A 85 -0.06 -7.75 -14.03
CA ALA A 85 0.51 -6.89 -15.07
C ALA A 85 2.03 -6.76 -14.89
N ALA A 86 2.50 -6.57 -13.66
CA ALA A 86 3.93 -6.52 -13.35
C ALA A 86 4.65 -7.83 -13.67
N SER A 87 4.03 -8.99 -13.40
CA SER A 87 4.62 -10.30 -13.71
C SER A 87 4.68 -10.63 -15.20
N ARG A 88 3.85 -9.98 -16.04
CA ARG A 88 3.87 -10.17 -17.50
C ARG A 88 4.93 -9.33 -18.22
N LEU A 89 5.55 -8.38 -17.52
CA LEU A 89 6.59 -7.50 -18.04
C LEU A 89 8.01 -8.00 -17.74
N GLN A 90 8.15 -9.18 -17.12
CA GLN A 90 9.42 -9.87 -16.85
C GLN A 90 9.68 -10.97 -17.89
#